data_AF-A0AAU1F2T4-F1
#
_entry.id   AF-A0AAU1F2T4-F1
#
_cell.length_a   1.000
_cell.length_b   1.000
_cell.length_c   1.000
_cell.angle_alpha   90.00
_cell.angle_beta   90.00
_cell.angle_gamma   90.00
#
_symmetry.space_group_name_H-M   'P 1'
#
loop_
_entity.id
_entity.type
_entity.pdbx_description
1 polymer ?
#
loop_
_entity_poly.entity_id
_entity_poly.type
_entity_poly.pdbx_seq_one_letter_code
_entity_poly.pdbx_strand_id
1 'polypeptide(L)'
;MAALQSPGPNPPASASRSFGRSMLWAIASIGLGVIVILNSSGSSADSVAQVPPVVAAPPTYGPVAPPVGELVLPRSAPKRLSIPQIGVNAPFTTLSIGKSGRLDAPPANDSNLAGWFAGGVSPGERGSAIVAGHVDTKTGPAVFVQLRLLKPGGKVAITREDGTVASFVVDSVESFSKARFPNERVYADTPNPQLRLITCGGSYDRKKKDYTDNVVVFAHLDSA
;
A
#
# COMPACT_ATOMS: atom_id res chain seq x y z
N MET A 1 -71.84 1.02 -15.14
CA MET A 1 -71.23 1.97 -14.17
C MET A 1 -69.72 1.91 -14.43
N ALA A 2 -69.12 2.58 -15.42
CA ALA A 2 -69.07 4.02 -15.74
C ALA A 2 -68.44 4.87 -14.62
N ALA A 3 -67.12 5.12 -14.72
CA ALA A 3 -66.38 6.35 -14.39
C ALA A 3 -64.88 6.08 -14.70
N LEU A 4 -64.38 6.39 -15.90
CA LEU A 4 -63.85 7.66 -16.41
C LEU A 4 -62.49 8.09 -15.80
N GLN A 5 -61.51 8.12 -16.71
CA GLN A 5 -60.15 8.66 -16.61
C GLN A 5 -60.11 10.16 -16.32
N SER A 6 -59.00 10.61 -15.74
CA SER A 6 -58.32 11.84 -16.15
C SER A 6 -56.80 11.72 -15.95
N PRO A 7 -55.98 12.06 -16.97
CA PRO A 7 -54.53 12.03 -16.91
C PRO A 7 -53.97 13.36 -16.34
N GLY A 8 -52.94 13.26 -15.50
CA GLY A 8 -52.17 14.41 -15.04
C GLY A 8 -51.19 14.93 -16.11
N PRO A 9 -50.84 16.23 -16.09
CA PRO A 9 -50.18 16.93 -17.19
C PRO A 9 -48.67 16.61 -17.38
N ASN A 10 -48.24 16.74 -18.64
CA ASN A 10 -46.89 16.52 -19.16
C ASN A 10 -45.80 17.46 -18.58
N PRO A 11 -44.52 17.05 -18.60
CA PRO A 11 -43.39 17.90 -18.21
C PRO A 11 -43.15 19.05 -19.22
N PRO A 12 -42.60 20.20 -18.80
CA PRO A 12 -42.28 21.28 -19.73
C PRO A 12 -41.09 20.94 -20.62
N ALA A 13 -41.22 21.32 -21.89
CA ALA A 13 -40.25 21.17 -22.96
C ALA A 13 -39.03 22.08 -22.80
N SER A 14 -37.94 21.65 -23.45
CA SER A 14 -36.66 22.34 -23.59
C SER A 14 -36.77 23.76 -24.15
N ALA A 15 -35.94 24.67 -23.62
CA ALA A 15 -35.64 25.96 -24.25
C ALA A 15 -34.13 26.12 -24.38
N SER A 16 -33.62 26.03 -25.61
CA SER A 16 -32.31 26.55 -26.00
C SER A 16 -32.42 28.06 -26.19
N ARG A 17 -31.48 28.85 -25.66
CA ARG A 17 -31.10 30.14 -26.26
C ARG A 17 -29.59 30.34 -26.14
N SER A 18 -28.97 30.38 -27.30
CA SER A 18 -27.70 31.02 -27.60
C SER A 18 -27.83 32.56 -27.56
N PHE A 19 -26.67 33.22 -27.49
CA PHE A 19 -26.31 34.58 -27.98
C PHE A 19 -25.69 35.53 -26.94
N GLY A 20 -24.53 36.07 -27.32
CA GLY A 20 -23.84 37.20 -26.70
C GLY A 20 -22.33 37.01 -26.63
N ARG A 21 -21.60 36.91 -27.76
CA ARG A 21 -20.79 38.01 -28.34
C ARG A 21 -20.04 38.83 -27.28
N SER A 22 -18.73 38.61 -27.13
CA SER A 22 -17.67 39.46 -27.71
C SER A 22 -17.65 40.88 -27.13
N MET A 23 -16.61 41.25 -26.36
CA MET A 23 -15.81 42.45 -26.65
C MET A 23 -14.56 42.51 -25.77
N LEU A 24 -13.41 42.44 -26.45
CA LEU A 24 -12.09 42.89 -26.02
C LEU A 24 -12.12 44.37 -25.63
N TRP A 25 -11.42 44.80 -24.57
CA TRP A 25 -10.70 46.09 -24.56
C TRP A 25 -9.39 45.93 -23.76
N ALA A 26 -8.30 46.34 -24.39
CA ALA A 26 -6.92 46.32 -23.92
C ALA A 26 -6.48 47.75 -23.56
N ILE A 27 -5.68 47.92 -22.50
CA ILE A 27 -4.73 49.05 -22.28
C ILE A 27 -3.65 48.47 -21.32
N ALA A 28 -2.43 48.09 -21.72
CA ALA A 28 -1.28 48.84 -22.25
C ALA A 28 -0.65 49.83 -21.26
N SER A 29 0.42 49.41 -20.57
CA SER A 29 1.41 50.30 -19.95
C SER A 29 2.82 49.78 -20.25
N ILE A 30 3.55 50.56 -21.03
CA ILE A 30 4.92 50.37 -21.50
C ILE A 30 5.91 50.77 -20.39
N GLY A 31 6.98 50.01 -20.23
CA GLY A 31 8.17 50.36 -19.45
C GLY A 31 9.43 49.86 -20.15
N LEU A 32 10.03 50.75 -20.95
CA LEU A 32 11.26 50.59 -21.71
C LEU A 32 12.49 50.59 -20.78
N GLY A 33 13.51 49.78 -21.05
CA GLY A 33 14.77 49.87 -20.31
C GLY A 33 15.86 48.89 -20.75
N VAL A 34 16.34 49.04 -21.98
CA VAL A 34 17.57 48.41 -22.47
C VAL A 34 18.77 49.15 -21.86
N ILE A 35 19.61 48.46 -21.10
CA ILE A 35 20.95 48.95 -20.75
C ILE A 35 21.97 47.84 -21.06
N VAL A 36 22.69 48.09 -22.16
CA VAL A 36 23.94 47.46 -22.57
C VAL A 36 25.03 47.92 -21.60
N ILE A 37 25.75 47.00 -20.95
CA ILE A 37 27.00 47.33 -20.25
C ILE A 37 28.16 46.64 -20.96
N LEU A 38 29.09 47.52 -21.33
CA LEU A 38 30.27 47.34 -22.12
C LEU A 38 31.35 46.57 -21.36
N ASN A 39 32.05 45.76 -22.14
CA ASN A 39 33.34 45.16 -21.83
C ASN A 39 34.41 46.26 -21.83
N SER A 40 35.05 46.54 -20.70
CA SER A 40 36.26 47.37 -20.64
C SER A 40 37.32 46.71 -19.77
N SER A 41 38.41 46.29 -20.42
CA SER A 41 39.66 45.91 -19.81
C SER A 41 40.31 47.13 -19.15
N GLY A 42 40.68 47.01 -17.88
CA GLY A 42 41.45 48.01 -17.15
C GLY A 42 42.23 47.37 -16.02
N SER A 43 43.53 47.17 -16.25
CA SER A 43 44.49 46.76 -15.24
C SER A 43 44.61 47.79 -14.12
N SER A 44 44.67 47.33 -12.87
CA SER A 44 45.42 47.96 -11.79
C SER A 44 46.03 46.87 -10.93
N ALA A 45 47.34 46.96 -10.74
CA ALA A 45 48.15 46.12 -9.88
C ALA A 45 48.05 46.54 -8.40
N ASP A 46 48.65 45.70 -7.55
CA ASP A 46 49.04 45.86 -6.14
C ASP A 46 48.01 45.62 -5.02
N SER A 47 48.07 44.45 -4.38
CA SER A 47 48.80 44.32 -3.10
C SER A 47 48.78 42.89 -2.54
N VAL A 48 49.90 42.53 -1.94
CA VAL A 48 50.33 41.20 -1.51
C VAL A 48 49.65 40.77 -0.20
N ALA A 49 49.16 39.52 -0.14
CA ALA A 49 49.04 38.77 1.11
C ALA A 49 49.26 37.28 0.81
N GLN A 50 50.48 36.79 1.07
CA GLN A 50 50.79 35.36 1.05
C GLN A 50 50.13 34.68 2.26
N VAL A 51 49.20 33.76 2.01
CA VAL A 51 48.71 32.82 3.02
C VAL A 51 49.59 31.57 2.95
N PRO A 52 50.17 31.06 4.05
CA PRO A 52 50.96 29.84 4.02
C PRO A 52 50.10 28.63 3.61
N PRO A 53 50.67 27.60 2.95
CA PRO A 53 49.92 26.39 2.63
C PRO A 53 49.54 25.66 3.94
N VAL A 54 48.24 25.55 4.21
CA VAL A 54 47.73 24.64 5.23
C VAL A 54 47.95 23.22 4.72
N VAL A 55 48.81 22.46 5.40
CA VAL A 55 48.95 21.03 5.21
C VAL A 55 47.62 20.39 5.63
N ALA A 56 46.86 19.88 4.66
CA ALA A 56 45.65 19.12 4.93
C ALA A 56 46.02 17.84 5.69
N ALA A 57 45.49 17.66 6.90
CA ALA A 57 45.56 16.41 7.61
C ALA A 57 44.79 15.32 6.84
N PRO A 58 45.24 14.05 6.86
CA PRO A 58 44.52 12.96 6.21
C PRO A 58 43.14 12.78 6.88
N PRO A 59 42.10 12.39 6.13
CA PRO A 59 40.79 12.12 6.71
C PRO A 59 40.93 10.98 7.71
N THR A 60 40.55 11.25 8.96
CA THR A 60 40.28 10.21 9.95
C THR A 60 39.06 9.43 9.47
N TYR A 61 39.29 8.20 9.00
CA TYR A 61 38.23 7.23 8.78
C TYR A 61 37.59 6.92 10.13
N GLY A 62 36.48 7.58 10.44
CA GLY A 62 35.56 7.09 11.46
C GLY A 62 35.13 5.66 11.10
N PRO A 63 34.72 4.83 12.08
CA PRO A 63 34.27 3.47 11.80
C PRO A 63 33.21 3.52 10.70
N VAL A 64 33.52 2.87 9.57
CA VAL A 64 32.58 2.65 8.47
C VAL A 64 31.38 1.95 9.07
N ALA A 65 30.22 2.60 9.06
CA ALA A 65 28.97 1.95 9.42
C ALA A 65 28.88 0.66 8.59
N PRO A 66 28.57 -0.50 9.20
CA PRO A 66 28.42 -1.72 8.44
C PRO A 66 27.43 -1.47 7.30
N PRO A 67 27.66 -2.03 6.09
CA PRO A 67 26.68 -1.94 5.02
C PRO A 67 25.36 -2.41 5.61
N VAL A 68 24.30 -1.59 5.46
CA VAL A 68 22.94 -1.96 5.86
C VAL A 68 22.64 -3.31 5.23
N GLY A 69 22.79 -4.37 6.03
CA GLY A 69 22.51 -5.72 5.60
C GLY A 69 21.06 -5.78 5.16
N GLU A 70 20.79 -6.45 4.05
CA GLU A 70 19.44 -6.70 3.61
C GLU A 70 18.67 -7.34 4.77
N LEU A 71 17.65 -6.65 5.28
CA LEU A 71 16.88 -7.11 6.44
C LEU A 71 16.13 -8.39 6.03
N VAL A 72 16.70 -9.56 6.34
CA VAL A 72 16.19 -10.89 6.00
C VAL A 72 16.39 -11.81 7.21
N LEU A 73 15.35 -12.54 7.59
CA LEU A 73 15.36 -13.46 8.72
C LEU A 73 15.49 -14.92 8.26
N PRO A 74 16.14 -15.79 9.06
CA PRO A 74 16.11 -17.24 8.82
C PRO A 74 14.70 -17.79 9.00
N ARG A 75 14.38 -18.97 8.46
CA ARG A 75 13.05 -19.59 8.62
C ARG A 75 12.63 -19.77 10.08
N SER A 76 11.42 -19.35 10.42
CA SER A 76 10.78 -19.63 11.71
C SER A 76 9.27 -19.47 11.61
N ALA A 77 8.50 -20.44 12.12
CA ALA A 77 7.05 -20.40 11.99
C ALA A 77 6.44 -19.25 12.81
N PRO A 78 5.33 -18.65 12.36
CA PRO A 78 4.66 -17.59 13.08
C PRO A 78 3.79 -18.15 14.22
N LYS A 79 3.78 -17.47 15.38
CA LYS A 79 2.97 -17.83 16.55
C LYS A 79 1.81 -16.88 16.78
N ARG A 80 2.00 -15.58 16.55
CA ARG A 80 0.97 -14.57 16.84
C ARG A 80 1.03 -13.40 15.87
N LEU A 81 -0.14 -12.98 15.39
CA LEU A 81 -0.35 -11.82 14.54
C LEU A 81 -0.91 -10.67 15.37
N SER A 82 -0.34 -9.48 15.22
CA SER A 82 -0.83 -8.23 15.83
C SER A 82 -0.96 -7.14 14.78
N ILE A 83 -2.15 -6.52 14.70
CA ILE A 83 -2.42 -5.36 13.84
C ILE A 83 -3.25 -4.35 14.66
N PRO A 84 -2.60 -3.48 15.45
CA PRO A 84 -3.28 -2.60 16.40
C PRO A 84 -4.33 -1.68 15.78
N GLN A 85 -4.07 -1.16 14.57
CA GLN A 85 -4.98 -0.24 13.86
C GLN A 85 -6.39 -0.81 13.67
N ILE A 86 -6.51 -2.13 13.54
CA ILE A 86 -7.77 -2.83 13.29
C ILE A 86 -8.10 -3.85 14.41
N GLY A 87 -7.44 -3.73 15.56
CA GLY A 87 -7.71 -4.55 16.74
C GLY A 87 -7.41 -6.04 16.60
N VAL A 88 -6.57 -6.46 15.64
CA VAL A 88 -6.24 -7.87 15.45
C VAL A 88 -5.17 -8.29 16.45
N ASN A 89 -5.45 -9.38 17.17
CA ASN A 89 -4.49 -10.15 17.96
C ASN A 89 -4.88 -11.62 17.89
N ALA A 90 -4.23 -12.39 17.01
CA ALA A 90 -4.68 -13.71 16.61
C ALA A 90 -3.56 -14.76 16.68
N PRO A 91 -3.86 -15.99 17.16
CA PRO A 91 -3.00 -17.15 16.93
C PRO A 91 -2.91 -17.50 15.44
N PHE A 92 -1.90 -18.32 15.11
CA PHE A 92 -1.73 -18.90 13.78
C PHE A 92 -2.15 -20.37 13.72
N THR A 93 -2.65 -20.77 12.57
CA THR A 93 -2.67 -22.15 12.08
C THR A 93 -1.85 -22.26 10.79
N THR A 94 -1.57 -23.49 10.37
CA THR A 94 -0.93 -23.74 9.08
C THR A 94 -1.99 -23.94 7.98
N LEU A 95 -1.70 -23.41 6.81
CA LEU A 95 -2.48 -23.60 5.58
C LEU A 95 -1.66 -24.37 4.57
N SER A 96 -2.37 -25.03 3.67
CA SER A 96 -1.81 -25.81 2.58
C SER A 96 -2.60 -25.56 1.30
N ILE A 97 -2.06 -26.00 0.16
CA ILE A 97 -2.82 -26.04 -1.08
C ILE A 97 -3.71 -27.28 -1.06
N GLY A 98 -5.02 -27.07 -1.14
CA GLY A 98 -6.00 -28.14 -1.18
C GLY A 98 -6.03 -28.84 -2.54
N LYS A 99 -6.84 -29.90 -2.65
CA LYS A 99 -6.98 -30.70 -3.90
C LYS A 99 -7.43 -29.88 -5.11
N SER A 100 -8.04 -28.71 -4.89
CA SER A 100 -8.47 -27.80 -5.96
C SER A 100 -7.34 -26.94 -6.54
N GLY A 101 -6.10 -27.08 -6.02
CA GLY A 101 -4.97 -26.25 -6.42
C GLY A 101 -5.01 -24.83 -5.86
N ARG A 102 -5.85 -24.58 -4.85
CA ARG A 102 -5.99 -23.28 -4.18
C ARG A 102 -5.55 -23.37 -2.73
N LEU A 103 -5.12 -22.25 -2.18
CA LEU A 103 -4.85 -22.12 -0.75
C LEU A 103 -6.13 -22.37 0.03
N ASP A 104 -6.11 -23.35 0.93
CA ASP A 104 -7.23 -23.59 1.84
C ASP A 104 -7.33 -22.43 2.84
N ALA A 105 -8.57 -22.04 3.17
CA ALA A 105 -8.80 -21.05 4.22
C ALA A 105 -8.65 -21.70 5.62
N PRO A 106 -8.41 -20.91 6.69
CA PRO A 106 -8.43 -21.41 8.05
C PRO A 106 -9.77 -22.09 8.39
N PRO A 107 -9.82 -22.99 9.39
CA PRO A 107 -11.07 -23.56 9.89
C PRO A 107 -12.10 -22.48 10.24
N ALA A 108 -13.32 -22.60 9.68
CA ALA A 108 -14.38 -21.58 9.86
C ALA A 108 -15.10 -21.65 11.23
N ASN A 109 -14.73 -22.62 12.08
CA ASN A 109 -15.24 -22.76 13.45
C ASN A 109 -14.45 -21.95 14.48
N ASP A 110 -13.33 -21.33 14.08
CA ASP A 110 -12.58 -20.37 14.89
C ASP A 110 -12.55 -19.01 14.18
N SER A 111 -13.23 -18.03 14.77
CA SER A 111 -13.33 -16.69 14.19
C SER A 111 -12.06 -15.84 14.42
N ASN A 112 -11.17 -16.21 15.34
CA ASN A 112 -9.96 -15.42 15.65
C ASN A 112 -8.67 -16.13 15.17
N LEU A 113 -8.73 -16.82 14.03
CA LEU A 113 -7.59 -17.61 13.55
C LEU A 113 -7.02 -17.05 12.24
N ALA A 114 -5.74 -16.70 12.26
CA ALA A 114 -4.97 -16.42 11.05
C ALA A 114 -4.30 -17.72 10.56
N GLY A 115 -4.24 -17.94 9.26
CA GLY A 115 -3.56 -19.09 8.68
C GLY A 115 -2.36 -18.66 7.85
N TRP A 116 -1.20 -19.25 8.09
CA TRP A 116 0.00 -19.04 7.27
C TRP A 116 0.21 -20.20 6.30
N PHE A 117 0.50 -19.91 5.03
CA PHE A 117 0.84 -20.94 4.05
C PHE A 117 2.23 -21.53 4.32
N ALA A 118 2.28 -22.69 4.97
CA ALA A 118 3.51 -23.30 5.44
C ALA A 118 4.40 -23.85 4.31
N GLY A 119 3.84 -24.09 3.12
CA GLY A 119 4.57 -24.51 1.93
C GLY A 119 5.40 -23.39 1.27
N GLY A 120 5.20 -22.13 1.68
CA GLY A 120 5.99 -20.99 1.24
C GLY A 120 7.04 -20.55 2.26
N VAL A 121 7.43 -19.29 2.16
CA VAL A 121 8.38 -18.64 3.09
C VAL A 121 7.68 -18.21 4.38
N SER A 122 8.40 -18.25 5.50
CA SER A 122 7.92 -17.73 6.77
C SER A 122 8.02 -16.20 6.83
N PRO A 123 7.19 -15.52 7.62
CA PRO A 123 7.26 -14.07 7.74
C PRO A 123 8.65 -13.61 8.19
N GLY A 124 9.30 -12.83 7.32
CA GLY A 124 10.65 -12.29 7.52
C GLY A 124 11.73 -12.94 6.63
N GLU A 125 11.47 -14.12 6.06
CA GLU A 125 12.32 -14.69 5.02
C GLU A 125 12.20 -13.92 3.70
N ARG A 126 13.23 -14.02 2.86
CA ARG A 126 13.18 -13.49 1.49
C ARG A 126 12.04 -14.17 0.72
N GLY A 127 11.13 -13.38 0.16
CA GLY A 127 9.95 -13.85 -0.57
C GLY A 127 8.64 -13.26 -0.03
N SER A 128 7.52 -13.78 -0.54
CA SER A 128 6.18 -13.36 -0.12
C SER A 128 5.58 -14.33 0.89
N ALA A 129 5.56 -13.98 2.17
CA ALA A 129 4.85 -14.75 3.18
C ALA A 129 3.33 -14.52 3.03
N ILE A 130 2.57 -15.60 2.88
CA ILE A 130 1.11 -15.53 2.65
C ILE A 130 0.36 -15.90 3.92
N VAL A 131 -0.52 -14.99 4.36
CA VAL A 131 -1.40 -15.18 5.52
C VAL A 131 -2.84 -14.91 5.09
N ALA A 132 -3.74 -15.85 5.38
CA ALA A 132 -5.16 -15.72 5.09
C ALA A 132 -6.01 -15.81 6.37
N GLY A 133 -7.16 -15.15 6.33
CA GLY A 133 -8.11 -15.15 7.44
C GLY A 133 -9.52 -14.84 6.97
N HIS A 134 -10.51 -15.30 7.72
CA HIS A 134 -11.91 -15.06 7.39
C HIS A 134 -12.29 -13.59 7.62
N VAL A 135 -13.19 -13.08 6.78
CA VAL A 135 -13.87 -11.80 6.99
C VAL A 135 -15.02 -11.98 7.99
N ASP A 136 -15.73 -13.10 7.88
CA ASP A 136 -16.76 -13.54 8.80
C ASP A 136 -16.90 -15.08 8.79
N THR A 137 -17.70 -15.58 9.71
CA THR A 137 -18.10 -16.97 9.84
C THR A 137 -19.62 -17.02 9.91
N LYS A 138 -20.18 -18.23 9.95
CA LYS A 138 -21.63 -18.42 10.16
C LYS A 138 -22.14 -17.81 11.47
N THR A 139 -21.25 -17.58 12.44
CA THR A 139 -21.59 -17.06 13.77
C THR A 139 -21.31 -15.57 13.93
N GLY A 140 -20.67 -14.91 12.96
CA GLY A 140 -20.40 -13.47 13.00
C GLY A 140 -19.03 -13.08 12.45
N PRO A 141 -18.60 -11.83 12.68
CA PRO A 141 -17.31 -11.29 12.25
C PRO A 141 -16.12 -12.16 12.64
N ALA A 142 -15.08 -12.14 11.81
CA ALA A 142 -13.85 -12.91 12.03
C ALA A 142 -12.59 -12.03 11.99
N VAL A 143 -11.43 -12.66 12.13
CA VAL A 143 -10.12 -12.04 12.35
C VAL A 143 -9.82 -10.90 11.38
N PHE A 144 -10.24 -11.00 10.12
CA PHE A 144 -9.94 -10.01 9.08
C PHE A 144 -11.16 -9.19 8.63
N VAL A 145 -12.23 -9.13 9.44
CA VAL A 145 -13.43 -8.33 9.15
C VAL A 145 -13.13 -6.87 8.80
N GLN A 146 -12.10 -6.30 9.43
CA GLN A 146 -11.67 -4.91 9.26
C GLN A 146 -10.42 -4.75 8.37
N LEU A 147 -9.93 -5.80 7.71
CA LEU A 147 -8.66 -5.75 6.97
C LEU A 147 -8.65 -4.65 5.89
N ARG A 148 -9.81 -4.41 5.24
CA ARG A 148 -9.99 -3.33 4.25
C ARG A 148 -9.82 -1.90 4.80
N LEU A 149 -9.85 -1.75 6.13
CA LEU A 149 -9.71 -0.46 6.82
C LEU A 149 -8.26 -0.15 7.19
N LEU A 150 -7.35 -1.10 6.96
CA LEU A 150 -5.93 -0.87 7.11
C LEU A 150 -5.45 0.18 6.10
N LYS A 151 -4.41 0.93 6.44
CA LYS A 151 -3.92 2.06 5.64
C LYS A 151 -2.43 1.90 5.37
N PRO A 152 -1.90 2.44 4.25
CA PRO A 152 -0.47 2.58 4.06
C PRO A 152 0.20 3.21 5.28
N GLY A 153 1.37 2.70 5.67
CA GLY A 153 2.07 3.07 6.90
C GLY A 153 1.61 2.31 8.15
N GLY A 154 0.49 1.57 8.09
CA GLY A 154 0.01 0.73 9.18
C GLY A 154 1.04 -0.35 9.55
N LYS A 155 1.12 -0.69 10.85
CA LYS A 155 2.07 -1.68 11.36
C LYS A 155 1.41 -3.04 11.52
N VAL A 156 2.12 -4.08 11.09
CA VAL A 156 1.76 -5.49 11.28
C VAL A 156 2.94 -6.16 11.96
N ALA A 157 2.73 -6.78 13.13
CA ALA A 157 3.78 -7.49 13.85
C ALA A 157 3.46 -8.99 13.90
N ILE A 158 4.46 -9.82 13.63
CA ILE A 158 4.36 -11.27 13.70
C ILE A 158 5.42 -11.79 14.66
N THR A 159 4.97 -12.29 15.81
CA THR A 159 5.84 -13.02 16.76
C THR A 159 6.09 -14.41 16.21
N ARG A 160 7.35 -14.83 16.19
CA ARG A 160 7.83 -16.08 15.57
C ARG A 160 8.23 -17.11 16.62
N GLU A 161 8.45 -18.36 16.23
CA GLU A 161 8.81 -19.41 17.20
C GLU A 161 10.17 -19.22 17.84
N ASP A 162 11.09 -18.60 17.10
CA ASP A 162 12.46 -18.28 17.52
C ASP A 162 12.55 -17.10 18.51
N GLY A 163 11.40 -16.49 18.86
CA GLY A 163 11.31 -15.36 19.78
C GLY A 163 11.47 -13.98 19.13
N THR A 164 11.82 -13.91 17.84
CA THR A 164 11.92 -12.65 17.09
C THR A 164 10.53 -12.12 16.70
N VAL A 165 10.45 -10.82 16.40
CA VAL A 165 9.19 -10.17 15.98
C VAL A 165 9.40 -9.48 14.65
N ALA A 166 8.99 -10.14 13.57
CA ALA A 166 9.00 -9.52 12.24
C ALA A 166 7.93 -8.41 12.19
N SER A 167 8.39 -7.18 12.05
CA SER A 167 7.56 -5.98 11.98
C SER A 167 7.50 -5.48 10.55
N PHE A 168 6.29 -5.35 10.02
CA PHE A 168 6.02 -4.96 8.64
C PHE A 168 5.28 -3.62 8.59
N VAL A 169 5.52 -2.88 7.50
CA VAL A 169 4.78 -1.66 7.16
C VAL A 169 3.90 -1.94 5.96
N VAL A 170 2.63 -1.55 6.06
CA VAL A 170 1.66 -1.67 4.97
C VAL A 170 2.00 -0.70 3.84
N ASP A 171 2.12 -1.24 2.64
CA ASP A 171 2.33 -0.47 1.40
C ASP A 171 1.00 -0.06 0.78
N SER A 172 0.10 -1.04 0.61
CA SER A 172 -1.21 -0.85 0.01
C SER A 172 -2.24 -1.85 0.53
N VAL A 173 -3.51 -1.48 0.39
CA VAL A 173 -4.65 -2.35 0.60
C VAL A 173 -5.50 -2.30 -0.66
N GLU A 174 -5.61 -3.43 -1.35
CA GLU A 174 -6.24 -3.52 -2.66
C GLU A 174 -7.34 -4.58 -2.66
N SER A 175 -8.39 -4.36 -3.45
CA SER A 175 -9.47 -5.33 -3.65
C SER A 175 -9.43 -5.86 -5.07
N PHE A 176 -9.43 -7.18 -5.22
CA PHE A 176 -9.40 -7.85 -6.51
C PHE A 176 -10.60 -8.78 -6.65
N SER A 177 -11.30 -8.69 -7.77
CA SER A 177 -12.33 -9.68 -8.11
C SER A 177 -11.72 -11.08 -8.18
N LYS A 178 -12.39 -12.06 -7.56
CA LYS A 178 -11.93 -13.46 -7.60
C LYS A 178 -11.86 -14.02 -9.02
N ALA A 179 -12.66 -13.49 -9.95
CA ALA A 179 -12.64 -13.90 -11.35
C ALA A 179 -11.41 -13.42 -12.12
N ARG A 180 -10.74 -12.36 -11.64
CA ARG A 180 -9.56 -11.73 -12.28
C ARG A 180 -8.44 -11.53 -11.25
N PHE A 181 -8.32 -12.47 -10.31
CA PHE A 181 -7.37 -12.35 -9.22
C PHE A 181 -5.93 -12.44 -9.76
N PRO A 182 -5.05 -11.45 -9.48
CA PRO A 182 -3.71 -11.40 -10.05
C PRO A 182 -2.75 -12.32 -9.29
N ASN A 183 -2.87 -13.64 -9.53
CA ASN A 183 -2.11 -14.68 -8.81
C ASN A 183 -0.60 -14.41 -8.80
N GLU A 184 -0.01 -14.06 -9.95
CA GLU A 184 1.43 -13.78 -10.05
C GLU A 184 1.85 -12.65 -9.12
N ARG A 185 1.12 -11.53 -9.11
CA ARG A 185 1.45 -10.38 -8.25
C ARG A 185 1.31 -10.69 -6.76
N VAL A 186 0.32 -11.51 -6.40
CA VAL A 186 0.02 -11.81 -4.99
C VAL A 186 0.90 -12.92 -4.45
N TYR A 187 1.14 -13.97 -5.22
CA TYR A 187 1.76 -15.20 -4.74
C TYR A 187 3.20 -15.42 -5.21
N ALA A 188 3.72 -14.66 -6.18
CA ALA A 188 5.10 -14.82 -6.59
C ALA A 188 6.08 -14.41 -5.48
N ASP A 189 7.24 -15.06 -5.49
CA ASP A 189 8.35 -14.67 -4.65
C ASP A 189 8.90 -13.30 -5.05
N THR A 190 9.45 -12.64 -4.05
CA THR A 190 10.04 -11.30 -4.15
C THR A 190 11.50 -11.34 -3.70
N PRO A 191 12.36 -10.46 -4.24
CA PRO A 191 13.76 -10.40 -3.83
C PRO A 191 13.96 -9.94 -2.38
N ASN A 192 12.95 -9.29 -1.80
CA ASN A 192 12.96 -8.80 -0.41
C ASN A 192 11.86 -9.51 0.41
N PRO A 193 11.96 -9.55 1.75
CA PRO A 193 10.88 -10.07 2.61
C PRO A 193 9.62 -9.22 2.53
N GLN A 194 8.52 -9.89 2.18
CA GLN A 194 7.22 -9.29 1.93
C GLN A 194 6.13 -10.10 2.64
N LEU A 195 5.05 -9.43 3.01
CA LEU A 195 3.88 -10.03 3.62
C LEU A 195 2.65 -9.75 2.75
N ARG A 196 1.79 -10.75 2.64
CA ARG A 196 0.46 -10.66 2.02
C ARG A 196 -0.58 -11.12 3.03
N LEU A 197 -1.45 -10.21 3.46
CA LEU A 197 -2.63 -10.58 4.25
C LEU A 197 -3.85 -10.62 3.33
N ILE A 198 -4.58 -11.72 3.33
CA ILE A 198 -5.67 -11.98 2.39
C ILE A 198 -6.96 -12.30 3.15
N THR A 199 -8.06 -11.67 2.74
CA THR A 199 -9.40 -12.05 3.20
C THR A 199 -10.43 -11.91 2.09
N CYS A 200 -11.62 -12.45 2.29
CA CYS A 200 -12.76 -12.26 1.40
C CYS A 200 -13.31 -10.83 1.48
N GLY A 201 -13.84 -10.30 0.38
CA GLY A 201 -14.38 -8.95 0.30
C GLY A 201 -15.40 -8.74 -0.82
N GLY A 202 -15.78 -7.48 -1.04
CA GLY A 202 -16.84 -7.16 -1.99
C GLY A 202 -18.23 -7.62 -1.53
N SER A 203 -19.15 -7.78 -2.47
CA SER A 203 -20.51 -8.25 -2.19
C SER A 203 -20.55 -9.76 -1.99
N TYR A 204 -21.45 -10.23 -1.12
CA TYR A 204 -21.71 -11.65 -0.91
C TYR A 204 -22.72 -12.18 -1.93
N ASP A 205 -22.30 -13.14 -2.76
CA ASP A 205 -23.16 -13.88 -3.68
C ASP A 205 -23.83 -15.03 -2.92
N ARG A 206 -25.12 -14.88 -2.60
CA ARG A 206 -25.89 -15.89 -1.87
C ARG A 206 -26.08 -17.20 -2.63
N LYS A 207 -26.04 -17.18 -3.96
CA LYS A 207 -26.20 -18.39 -4.79
C LYS A 207 -24.92 -19.22 -4.74
N LYS A 208 -23.77 -18.56 -4.87
CA LYS A 208 -22.43 -19.20 -4.77
C LYS A 208 -21.96 -19.42 -3.34
N LYS A 209 -22.64 -18.79 -2.37
CA LYS A 209 -22.27 -18.74 -0.95
C LYS A 209 -20.84 -18.23 -0.76
N ASP A 210 -20.45 -17.24 -1.56
CA ASP A 210 -19.10 -16.74 -1.60
C ASP A 210 -19.06 -15.22 -1.83
N TYR A 211 -17.98 -14.61 -1.38
CA TYR A 211 -17.65 -13.22 -1.65
C TYR A 211 -17.12 -13.04 -3.06
N THR A 212 -17.46 -11.92 -3.68
CA THR A 212 -17.09 -11.61 -5.07
C THR A 212 -15.61 -11.25 -5.24
N ASP A 213 -15.00 -10.69 -4.20
CA ASP A 213 -13.63 -10.17 -4.23
C ASP A 213 -12.78 -10.77 -3.10
N ASN A 214 -11.48 -10.54 -3.19
CA ASN A 214 -10.53 -10.67 -2.11
C ASN A 214 -9.90 -9.31 -1.81
N VAL A 215 -9.69 -9.00 -0.53
CA VAL A 215 -8.87 -7.88 -0.09
C VAL A 215 -7.46 -8.41 0.19
N VAL A 216 -6.45 -7.74 -0.37
CA VAL A 216 -5.04 -8.07 -0.19
C VAL A 216 -4.32 -6.86 0.36
N VAL A 217 -3.67 -7.05 1.51
CA VAL A 217 -2.70 -6.10 2.06
C VAL A 217 -1.32 -6.49 1.55
N PHE A 218 -0.60 -5.53 0.98
CA PHE A 218 0.81 -5.63 0.64
C PHE A 218 1.61 -4.92 1.72
N ALA A 219 2.64 -5.56 2.25
CA ALA A 219 3.51 -4.98 3.26
C ALA A 219 4.95 -5.49 3.10
N HIS A 220 5.92 -4.66 3.46
CA HIS A 220 7.34 -5.00 3.48
C HIS A 220 7.88 -5.08 4.90
N LEU A 221 8.93 -5.87 5.10
CA LEU A 221 9.62 -5.96 6.39
C LEU A 221 10.35 -4.65 6.69
N ASP A 222 10.14 -4.13 7.90
CA ASP A 222 10.66 -2.84 8.38
C ASP A 222 11.69 -3.04 9.50
N SER A 223 11.46 -4.00 10.40
CA SER A 223 12.38 -4.37 11.50
C SER A 223 12.09 -5.78 12.02
N ALA A 224 13.01 -6.33 12.83
CA ALA A 224 12.92 -7.69 13.37
C ALA A 224 13.55 -7.83 14.76
#